data_AF-A0A3D8I6H3-F1
#
_entry.id   AF-A0A3D8I6H3-F1
#
_cell.length_a   1.000
_cell.length_b   1.000
_cell.length_c   1.000
_cell.angle_alpha   90.00
_cell.angle_beta   90.00
_cell.angle_gamma   90.00
#
_symmetry.space_group_name_H-M   'P 1'
#
loop_
_entity.id
_entity.type
_entity.pdbx_description
1 polymer ?
#
loop_
_entity_poly.entity_id
_entity_poly.type
_entity_poly.pdbx_seq_one_letter_code
_entity_poly.pdbx_strand_id
1 'polypeptide(L)'
;MELTPQDKEKLEELCAMSFDMARNNDHQSLKLLLENGLNVNLANHKGDTLLMLASYHNSIECVKLLLTHKAEVDKVNDKNLTPLAGVCFKGYIEVAKLLLENGANPDIKNPMGMSPYDFAIMFRRKEIIKLLQKYSNKKIGFFKRLWLRF
;
A
#
# COMPACT_ATOMS: atom_id res chain seq x y z
N MET A 1 -9.15 8.66 -32.00
CA MET A 1 -8.16 9.71 -32.24
C MET A 1 -6.90 9.30 -31.51
N GLU A 2 -5.79 9.11 -32.22
CA GLU A 2 -4.51 8.79 -31.59
C GLU A 2 -3.94 10.05 -30.93
N LEU A 3 -3.38 9.91 -29.72
CA LEU A 3 -2.72 10.99 -29.00
C LEU A 3 -1.50 11.49 -29.78
N THR A 4 -1.33 12.81 -29.87
CA THR A 4 -0.12 13.38 -30.48
C THR A 4 1.11 13.05 -29.62
N PRO A 5 2.33 13.04 -30.18
CA PRO A 5 3.56 12.85 -29.40
C PRO A 5 3.67 13.82 -28.20
N GLN A 6 3.24 15.07 -28.38
CA GLN A 6 3.27 16.09 -27.34
C GLN A 6 2.23 15.86 -26.25
N ASP A 7 1.06 15.30 -26.58
CA ASP A 7 0.06 14.91 -25.59
C ASP A 7 0.53 13.70 -24.78
N LYS A 8 1.25 12.76 -25.40
CA LYS A 8 1.87 11.61 -24.71
C LYS A 8 2.95 12.06 -23.74
N GLU A 9 3.83 12.97 -24.16
CA GLU A 9 4.89 13.53 -23.31
C GLU A 9 4.31 14.25 -22.07
N LYS A 10 3.29 15.10 -22.27
CA LYS A 10 2.58 15.74 -21.14
C LYS A 10 1.95 14.72 -20.21
N LEU A 11 1.33 13.66 -20.73
CA LEU A 11 0.75 12.59 -19.91
C LEU A 11 1.82 11.85 -19.11
N GLU A 12 2.99 11.59 -19.68
CA GLU A 12 4.13 10.98 -18.99
C GLU A 12 4.67 11.89 -17.87
N GLU A 13 4.81 13.19 -18.12
CA GLU A 13 5.18 14.17 -17.09
C GLU A 13 4.15 14.22 -15.96
N LEU A 14 2.86 14.24 -16.28
CA LEU A 14 1.78 14.17 -15.29
C LEU A 14 1.84 12.91 -14.43
N CYS A 15 2.12 11.76 -15.05
CA CYS A 15 2.32 10.51 -14.33
C CYS A 15 3.54 10.59 -13.41
N ALA A 16 4.66 11.13 -13.89
CA ALA A 16 5.87 11.31 -13.09
C ALA A 16 5.61 12.21 -11.87
N MET A 17 4.96 13.36 -12.07
CA MET A 17 4.58 14.30 -11.01
C MET A 17 3.68 13.64 -9.96
N SER A 18 2.73 12.79 -10.37
CA SER A 18 1.83 12.10 -9.43
C SER A 18 2.59 11.22 -8.42
N PHE A 19 3.70 10.60 -8.83
CA PHE A 19 4.54 9.81 -7.92
C PHE A 19 5.25 10.70 -6.90
N ASP A 20 5.70 11.90 -7.29
CA ASP A 20 6.30 12.85 -6.35
C ASP A 20 5.27 13.44 -5.39
N MET A 21 4.04 13.70 -5.86
CA MET A 21 2.92 14.09 -4.99
C MET A 21 2.65 13.01 -3.92
N ALA A 22 2.64 11.73 -4.32
CA ALA A 22 2.48 10.62 -3.39
C ALA A 22 3.63 10.56 -2.35
N ARG A 23 4.88 10.79 -2.76
CA ARG A 23 6.05 10.79 -1.86
C ARG A 23 6.06 11.97 -0.88
N ASN A 24 5.61 13.14 -1.32
CA ASN A 24 5.68 14.40 -0.57
C ASN A 24 4.39 14.73 0.20
N ASN A 25 3.42 13.81 0.21
CA ASN A 25 2.11 13.98 0.86
C ASN A 25 1.26 15.13 0.29
N ASP A 26 1.47 15.48 -0.97
CA ASP A 26 0.65 16.47 -1.71
C ASP A 26 -0.67 15.85 -2.18
N HIS A 27 -1.53 15.57 -1.22
CA HIS A 27 -2.84 14.95 -1.45
C HIS A 27 -3.81 15.85 -2.22
N GLN A 28 -3.64 17.18 -2.19
CA GLN A 28 -4.54 18.11 -2.88
C GLN A 28 -4.30 18.04 -4.39
N SER A 29 -3.04 18.14 -4.83
CA SER A 29 -2.71 17.99 -6.25
C SER A 29 -3.01 16.57 -6.74
N LEU A 30 -2.68 15.55 -5.94
CA LEU A 30 -2.97 14.17 -6.30
C LEU A 30 -4.47 13.90 -6.43
N LYS A 31 -5.30 14.51 -5.57
CA LYS A 31 -6.76 14.43 -5.65
C LYS A 31 -7.29 15.00 -6.97
N LEU A 32 -6.81 16.18 -7.39
CA LEU A 32 -7.19 16.76 -8.67
C LEU A 32 -6.86 15.84 -9.85
N LEU A 33 -5.71 15.17 -9.82
CA LEU A 33 -5.34 14.21 -10.86
C LEU A 33 -6.26 12.98 -10.86
N LEU A 34 -6.58 12.43 -9.69
CA LEU A 34 -7.51 11.30 -9.56
C LEU A 34 -8.93 11.66 -10.04
N GLU A 35 -9.41 12.86 -9.71
CA GLU A 35 -10.70 13.38 -10.18
C GLU A 35 -10.71 13.60 -11.71
N ASN A 36 -9.56 13.91 -12.31
CA ASN A 36 -9.37 14.01 -13.76
C ASN A 36 -9.07 12.67 -14.44
N GLY A 37 -9.28 11.54 -13.76
CA GLY A 37 -9.19 10.21 -14.37
C GLY A 37 -7.81 9.56 -14.33
N LEU A 38 -6.87 10.07 -13.51
CA LEU A 38 -5.63 9.34 -13.22
C LEU A 38 -5.97 7.96 -12.66
N ASN A 39 -5.35 6.91 -13.21
CA ASN A 39 -5.50 5.56 -12.69
C ASN A 39 -4.93 5.49 -11.25
N VAL A 40 -5.77 5.21 -10.26
CA VAL A 40 -5.36 5.07 -8.85
C VAL A 40 -4.30 3.98 -8.63
N ASN A 41 -4.28 2.97 -9.50
CA ASN A 41 -3.33 1.86 -9.49
C ASN A 41 -2.16 2.06 -10.48
N LEU A 42 -1.94 3.30 -10.93
CA LEU A 42 -0.76 3.69 -11.69
C LEU A 42 0.50 3.25 -10.95
N ALA A 43 1.41 2.62 -11.70
CA ALA A 43 2.68 2.14 -11.21
C ALA A 43 3.83 2.73 -12.03
N ASN A 44 4.96 3.00 -11.38
CA ASN A 44 6.16 3.45 -12.07
C ASN A 44 6.90 2.26 -12.73
N HIS A 45 8.05 2.52 -13.34
CA HIS A 45 8.91 1.51 -13.99
C HIS A 45 9.49 0.42 -13.06
N LYS A 46 9.26 0.52 -11.74
CA LYS A 46 9.63 -0.50 -10.73
C LYS A 46 8.42 -1.27 -10.21
N GLY A 47 7.24 -1.02 -10.78
CA GLY A 47 5.97 -1.55 -10.29
C GLY A 47 5.47 -0.87 -9.01
N ASP A 48 6.12 0.19 -8.52
CA ASP A 48 5.66 0.87 -7.31
C ASP A 48 4.40 1.69 -7.63
N THR A 49 3.30 1.37 -6.95
CA THR A 49 2.06 2.14 -7.06
C THR A 49 2.14 3.44 -6.26
N LEU A 50 1.21 4.36 -6.54
CA LEU A 50 1.00 5.55 -5.70
C LEU A 50 0.82 5.19 -4.23
N LEU A 51 0.05 4.13 -3.94
CA LEU A 51 -0.19 3.67 -2.56
C LEU A 51 1.10 3.15 -1.91
N MET A 52 1.95 2.41 -2.62
CA MET A 52 3.23 1.96 -2.10
C MET A 52 4.15 3.12 -1.77
N LEU A 53 4.27 4.09 -2.68
CA LEU A 53 5.13 5.26 -2.49
C LEU A 53 4.68 6.09 -1.30
N ALA A 54 3.39 6.43 -1.24
CA ALA A 54 2.80 7.16 -0.13
C ALA A 54 2.99 6.40 1.20
N SER A 55 2.76 5.08 1.19
CA SER A 55 2.93 4.24 2.39
C SER A 55 4.38 4.19 2.86
N TYR A 56 5.34 4.04 1.95
CA TYR A 56 6.77 3.96 2.26
C TYR A 56 7.36 5.30 2.72
N HIS A 57 6.75 6.43 2.36
CA HIS A 57 7.18 7.78 2.74
C HIS A 57 6.37 8.36 3.90
N ASN A 58 5.46 7.58 4.50
CA ASN A 58 4.57 8.03 5.58
C ASN A 58 3.66 9.20 5.20
N SER A 59 3.26 9.28 3.92
CA SER A 59 2.34 10.28 3.38
C SER A 59 0.90 9.94 3.74
N ILE A 60 0.53 10.15 5.00
CA ILE A 60 -0.75 9.69 5.59
C ILE A 60 -1.97 10.18 4.80
N GLU A 61 -2.00 11.43 4.36
CA GLU A 61 -3.16 12.00 3.66
C GLU A 61 -3.28 11.44 2.23
N CYS A 62 -2.15 11.25 1.54
CA CYS A 62 -2.14 10.53 0.28
C CYS A 62 -2.60 9.07 0.44
N VAL A 63 -2.19 8.37 1.52
CA VAL A 63 -2.65 7.00 1.79
C VAL A 63 -4.16 6.96 1.99
N LYS A 64 -4.73 7.84 2.82
CA LYS A 64 -6.19 7.93 3.04
C LYS A 64 -6.94 8.21 1.73
N LEU A 65 -6.44 9.15 0.94
CA LEU A 65 -7.02 9.51 -0.36
C LEU A 65 -7.03 8.31 -1.31
N LEU A 66 -5.87 7.66 -1.50
CA LEU A 66 -5.73 6.53 -2.41
C LEU A 66 -6.62 5.34 -2.00
N LEU A 67 -6.71 5.05 -0.71
CA LEU A 67 -7.61 4.00 -0.19
C LEU A 67 -9.10 4.36 -0.40
N THR A 68 -9.46 5.64 -0.26
CA THR A 68 -10.81 6.14 -0.57
C THR A 68 -11.15 5.92 -2.04
N HIS A 69 -10.18 6.13 -2.93
CA HIS A 69 -10.28 5.85 -4.37
C HIS A 69 -10.07 4.37 -4.74
N LYS A 70 -10.14 3.44 -3.76
CA LYS A 70 -10.07 1.98 -3.97
C LYS A 70 -8.76 1.49 -4.60
N ALA A 71 -7.64 2.11 -4.24
CA ALA A 71 -6.32 1.59 -4.57
C ALA A 71 -6.18 0.11 -4.15
N GLU A 72 -5.55 -0.72 -4.99
CA GLU A 72 -5.29 -2.12 -4.71
C GLU A 72 -4.28 -2.25 -3.55
N VAL A 73 -4.80 -2.56 -2.37
CA VAL A 73 -4.05 -2.54 -1.09
C VAL A 73 -2.93 -3.58 -1.01
N ASP A 74 -3.09 -4.70 -1.71
CA ASP A 74 -2.16 -5.84 -1.71
C ASP A 74 -1.43 -6.01 -3.06
N LYS A 75 -1.51 -5.02 -3.97
CA LYS A 75 -0.71 -5.04 -5.20
C LYS A 75 0.77 -5.17 -4.83
N VAL A 76 1.54 -5.87 -5.67
CA VAL A 76 2.97 -6.06 -5.49
C VAL A 76 3.75 -5.30 -6.56
N ASN A 77 4.91 -4.76 -6.20
CA ASN A 77 5.87 -4.20 -7.15
C ASN A 77 6.74 -5.30 -7.76
N ASP A 78 7.72 -4.91 -8.58
CA ASP A 78 8.61 -5.87 -9.27
C ASP A 78 9.50 -6.66 -8.29
N LYS A 79 9.62 -6.19 -7.04
CA LYS A 79 10.32 -6.90 -5.95
C LYS A 79 9.39 -7.79 -5.13
N ASN A 80 8.15 -7.98 -5.58
CA ASN A 80 7.10 -8.73 -4.88
C ASN A 80 6.80 -8.19 -3.47
N LEU A 81 6.92 -6.88 -3.27
CA LEU A 81 6.60 -6.22 -2.00
C LEU A 81 5.24 -5.54 -2.10
N THR A 82 4.40 -5.77 -1.07
CA THR A 82 3.13 -5.05 -0.87
C THR A 82 3.39 -3.70 -0.18
N PRO A 83 2.45 -2.74 -0.25
CA PRO A 83 2.51 -1.51 0.55
C PRO A 83 2.75 -1.79 2.05
N LEU A 84 2.06 -2.80 2.59
CA LEU A 84 2.17 -3.17 4.01
C LEU A 84 3.56 -3.71 4.35
N ALA A 85 4.23 -4.44 3.45
CA ALA A 85 5.60 -4.92 3.69
C ALA A 85 6.59 -3.75 3.87
N GLY A 86 6.51 -2.73 3.02
CA GLY A 86 7.35 -1.53 3.14
C GLY A 86 7.11 -0.77 4.44
N VAL A 87 5.85 -0.67 4.86
CA VAL A 87 5.44 -0.06 6.12
C VAL A 87 5.94 -0.85 7.34
N CYS A 88 5.87 -2.18 7.29
CA CYS A 88 6.37 -3.05 8.36
C CYS A 88 7.89 -2.97 8.50
N PHE A 89 8.62 -2.83 7.39
CA PHE A 89 10.05 -2.53 7.41
C PHE A 89 10.35 -1.19 8.09
N LYS A 90 9.60 -0.13 7.76
CA LYS A 90 9.80 1.23 8.30
C LYS A 90 9.30 1.43 9.72
N GLY A 91 8.25 0.71 10.13
CA GLY A 91 7.63 0.86 11.44
C GLY A 91 6.53 1.92 11.53
N TYR A 92 5.89 2.30 10.42
CA TYR A 92 4.85 3.35 10.43
C TYR A 92 3.48 2.82 10.85
N ILE A 93 3.12 3.06 12.10
CA ILE A 93 1.95 2.43 12.75
C ILE A 93 0.63 2.95 12.19
N GLU A 94 0.52 4.26 11.98
CA GLU A 94 -0.72 4.86 11.47
C GLU A 94 -1.03 4.38 10.06
N VAL A 95 -0.04 4.40 9.17
CA VAL A 95 -0.18 3.86 7.81
C VAL A 95 -0.49 2.36 7.84
N ALA A 96 0.18 1.58 8.69
CA ALA A 96 -0.12 0.14 8.83
C ALA A 96 -1.57 -0.08 9.22
N LYS A 97 -2.10 0.70 10.17
CA LYS A 97 -3.49 0.62 10.62
C LYS A 97 -4.44 0.94 9.46
N LEU A 98 -4.19 2.02 8.71
CA LEU A 98 -5.01 2.39 7.55
C LEU A 98 -5.06 1.28 6.49
N LEU A 99 -3.92 0.69 6.15
CA LEU A 99 -3.83 -0.41 5.19
C LEU A 99 -4.60 -1.65 5.68
N LEU A 100 -4.43 -2.03 6.95
CA LEU A 100 -5.12 -3.19 7.55
C LEU A 100 -6.64 -2.99 7.66
N GLU A 101 -7.09 -1.77 7.97
CA GLU A 101 -8.51 -1.41 8.00
C GLU A 101 -9.14 -1.47 6.60
N ASN A 102 -8.33 -1.28 5.56
CA ASN A 102 -8.74 -1.42 4.15
C ASN A 102 -8.42 -2.80 3.57
N GLY A 103 -8.17 -3.80 4.42
CA GLY A 103 -8.10 -5.20 4.01
C GLY A 103 -6.73 -5.72 3.61
N ALA A 104 -5.65 -4.98 3.85
CA ALA A 104 -4.29 -5.47 3.61
C ALA A 104 -4.04 -6.79 4.33
N ASN A 105 -3.48 -7.77 3.64
CA ASN A 105 -3.19 -9.08 4.21
C ASN A 105 -1.74 -9.13 4.76
N PRO A 106 -1.55 -9.24 6.09
CA PRO A 106 -0.21 -9.25 6.69
C PRO A 106 0.59 -10.53 6.42
N ASP A 107 -0.05 -11.56 5.84
CA ASP A 107 0.51 -12.90 5.65
C ASP A 107 0.88 -13.20 4.19
N ILE A 108 0.76 -12.22 3.26
CA ILE A 108 1.18 -12.41 1.85
C ILE A 108 2.69 -12.60 1.80
N LYS A 109 3.14 -13.77 1.33
CA LYS A 109 4.56 -14.09 1.18
C LYS A 109 5.08 -13.70 -0.19
N ASN A 110 6.25 -13.07 -0.21
CA ASN A 110 7.02 -12.89 -1.43
C ASN A 110 7.77 -14.19 -1.80
N PRO A 111 8.48 -14.25 -2.95
CA PRO A 111 9.24 -15.44 -3.36
C PRO A 111 10.34 -15.89 -2.39
N MET A 112 10.79 -15.02 -1.48
CA MET A 112 11.74 -15.36 -0.42
C MET A 112 11.04 -15.94 0.82
N GLY A 113 9.74 -16.19 0.76
CA GLY A 113 8.93 -16.70 1.87
C GLY A 113 8.63 -15.67 2.96
N MET A 114 8.97 -14.39 2.74
CA MET A 114 8.80 -13.31 3.71
C MET A 114 7.46 -12.61 3.54
N SER A 115 6.69 -12.52 4.63
CA SER A 115 5.45 -11.73 4.71
C SER A 115 5.67 -10.36 5.36
N PRO A 116 4.73 -9.39 5.21
CA PRO A 116 4.75 -8.15 5.99
C PRO A 116 4.93 -8.39 7.50
N TYR A 117 4.31 -9.43 8.06
CA TYR A 117 4.52 -9.82 9.45
C TYR A 117 5.98 -10.23 9.72
N ASP A 118 6.59 -11.03 8.85
CA ASP A 118 7.98 -11.45 8.99
C ASP A 118 8.94 -10.25 8.90
N PHE A 119 8.66 -9.26 8.06
CA PHE A 119 9.40 -7.99 8.03
C PHE A 119 9.29 -7.26 9.38
N ALA A 120 8.10 -7.16 9.98
CA ALA A 120 7.94 -6.51 11.28
C ALA A 120 8.76 -7.21 12.39
N ILE A 121 8.81 -8.55 12.37
CA ILE A 121 9.63 -9.38 13.28
C ILE A 121 11.12 -9.15 13.06
N MET A 122 11.58 -9.30 11.81
CA MET A 122 12.98 -9.17 11.42
C MET A 122 13.56 -7.81 11.81
N PHE A 123 12.80 -6.73 11.61
CA PHE A 123 13.20 -5.37 11.93
C PHE A 123 12.77 -4.91 13.33
N ARG A 124 12.34 -5.83 14.20
CA ARG A 124 12.00 -5.61 15.62
C ARG A 124 10.98 -4.49 15.85
N ARG A 125 9.99 -4.34 14.95
CA ARG A 125 8.92 -3.33 15.06
C ARG A 125 7.84 -3.77 16.05
N LYS A 126 8.14 -3.69 17.35
CA LYS A 126 7.28 -4.19 18.45
C LYS A 126 5.81 -3.76 18.34
N GLU A 127 5.57 -2.48 18.05
CA GLU A 127 4.20 -1.94 17.97
C GLU A 127 3.45 -2.41 16.72
N ILE A 128 4.14 -2.52 15.57
CA ILE A 128 3.59 -3.11 14.35
C ILE A 128 3.26 -4.59 14.58
N ILE A 129 4.14 -5.36 15.22
CA ILE A 129 3.88 -6.78 15.52
C ILE A 129 2.58 -6.94 16.32
N LYS A 130 2.42 -6.14 17.39
CA LYS A 130 1.18 -6.13 18.19
C LYS A 130 -0.05 -5.76 17.36
N LEU A 131 0.09 -4.76 16.49
CA LEU A 131 -0.98 -4.34 15.58
C LEU A 131 -1.37 -5.48 14.63
N LEU A 132 -0.41 -6.07 13.91
CA LEU A 132 -0.67 -7.15 12.95
C LEU A 132 -1.28 -8.38 13.61
N GLN A 133 -0.85 -8.76 14.82
CA GLN A 133 -1.44 -9.86 15.59
C GLN A 133 -2.94 -9.65 15.85
N LYS A 134 -3.38 -8.40 16.08
CA LYS A 134 -4.80 -8.07 16.24
C LYS A 134 -5.60 -8.30 14.95
N TYR A 135 -5.00 -8.07 13.78
CA TYR A 135 -5.65 -8.24 12.48
C TYR A 135 -5.56 -9.67 11.93
N SER A 136 -4.49 -10.41 12.21
CA SER A 136 -4.36 -11.85 11.87
C SER A 136 -5.32 -12.73 12.69
N ASN A 137 -5.52 -12.41 13.98
CA ASN A 137 -6.44 -13.16 14.87
C ASN A 137 -7.93 -13.06 14.49
N LYS A 138 -8.34 -12.10 13.64
CA LYS A 138 -9.72 -12.07 13.12
C LYS A 138 -10.05 -13.25 12.20
N LYS A 139 -9.05 -13.88 11.54
CA LYS A 139 -9.24 -15.11 10.75
C LYS A 139 -9.30 -16.38 11.62
N ILE A 140 -8.58 -16.39 12.75
CA ILE A 140 -8.48 -17.56 13.64
C ILE A 140 -9.73 -17.72 14.54
N GLY A 141 -10.50 -16.64 14.76
CA GLY A 141 -11.75 -16.67 15.53
C GLY A 141 -12.85 -17.59 14.97
N PHE A 142 -12.79 -17.95 13.68
CA PHE A 142 -13.71 -18.93 13.08
C PHE A 142 -13.25 -20.37 13.35
N PHE A 143 -11.94 -20.64 13.30
CA PHE A 143 -11.39 -22.00 13.51
C PHE A 143 -11.25 -22.39 14.98
N LYS A 144 -11.00 -21.44 15.90
CA LYS A 144 -10.94 -21.75 17.35
C LYS A 144 -12.29 -22.13 17.96
N ARG A 145 -13.43 -21.75 17.36
CA ARG A 145 -14.76 -22.17 17.86
C ARG A 145 -15.14 -23.59 17.43
N LEU A 146 -14.51 -24.13 16.39
CA LEU A 146 -14.81 -25.46 15.87
C LEU A 146 -14.03 -26.58 16.58
N TRP A 147 -12.84 -26.28 17.10
CA TRP A 147 -11.96 -27.26 17.76
C TRP A 147 -12.06 -27.32 19.30
N LEU A 148 -13.03 -26.62 19.90
CA LEU A 148 -13.35 -26.73 21.33
C LEU A 148 -14.70 -27.45 21.59
N ARG A 149 -15.24 -28.15 20.58
CA ARG A 149 -16.48 -28.95 20.69
C ARG A 149 -16.33 -30.43 20.29
N PHE A 150 -15.10 -30.94 20.27
CA PHE A 150 -14.83 -32.38 20.22
C PHE A 150 -13.80 -32.73 21.28
#